data_AF-A0A966IZQ2-F1
#
_entry.id   AF-A0A966IZQ2-F1
#
_cell.length_a   1.000
_cell.length_b   1.000
_cell.length_c   1.000
_cell.angle_alpha   90.00
_cell.angle_beta   90.00
_cell.angle_gamma   90.00
#
_symmetry.space_group_name_H-M   'P 1'
#
loop_
_entity.id
_entity.type
_entity.pdbx_description
1 polymer ?
#
loop_
_entity_poly.entity_id
_entity_poly.type
_entity_poly.pdbx_seq_one_letter_code
_entity_poly.pdbx_strand_id
1 'polypeptide(L)'
;MNSLLDVINKQRRVHDLMQHQSMLKHDVAASLLQRQHDAELSSLIAQTTVEQLAQCLITLDAPSAQRLWHLIPNEQANRVLWSLPETRRMELNLDSPAVDRQRVQCYELVQGRLIAVNLENGAPLDSPTPVWVDLMDATPGERRYIEER
;
A
#
# COMPACT_ATOMS: atom_id res chain seq x y z
N MET A 1 13.98 12.27 -0.48
CA MET A 1 14.11 10.89 -0.97
C MET A 1 15.15 10.06 -0.22
N ASN A 2 16.34 10.58 0.12
CA ASN A 2 17.38 9.75 0.77
C ASN A 2 17.14 9.43 2.26
N SER A 3 16.34 10.19 3.01
CA SER A 3 16.27 10.01 4.47
C SER A 3 15.59 8.71 4.92
N LEU A 4 14.51 8.27 4.27
CA LEU A 4 13.78 7.06 4.69
C LEU A 4 14.60 5.80 4.37
N LEU A 5 15.12 5.70 3.15
CA LEU A 5 16.00 4.61 2.75
C LEU A 5 17.31 4.58 3.54
N ASP A 6 17.88 5.74 3.88
CA ASP A 6 19.10 5.83 4.69
C ASP A 6 18.82 5.46 6.16
N VAL A 7 17.66 5.82 6.71
CA VAL A 7 17.22 5.37 8.04
C VAL A 7 17.01 3.85 8.07
N ILE A 8 16.28 3.29 7.09
CA ILE A 8 16.05 1.83 7.00
C ILE A 8 17.38 1.08 6.84
N ASN A 9 18.31 1.58 6.03
CA ASN A 9 19.63 0.96 5.84
C ASN A 9 20.56 1.10 7.05
N LYS A 10 20.57 2.25 7.73
CA LYS A 10 21.32 2.46 8.98
C LYS A 10 20.80 1.52 10.06
N GLN A 11 19.48 1.37 10.16
CA GLN A 11 18.84 0.46 11.09
C GLN A 11 19.21 -1.01 10.82
N ARG A 12 19.27 -1.44 9.55
CA ARG A 12 19.77 -2.78 9.19
C ARG A 12 21.21 -3.01 9.66
N ARG A 13 22.10 -2.05 9.43
CA ARG A 13 23.50 -2.14 9.88
C ARG A 13 23.62 -2.23 11.39
N VAL A 14 22.80 -1.46 12.13
CA VAL A 14 22.74 -1.51 13.60
C VAL A 14 22.17 -2.86 14.07
N HIS A 15 21.13 -3.37 13.42
CA HIS A 15 20.54 -4.67 13.74
C HIS A 15 21.52 -5.84 13.46
N ASP A 16 22.21 -5.83 12.32
CA ASP A 16 23.22 -6.83 11.98
C ASP A 16 24.39 -6.77 12.97
N LEU A 17 24.87 -5.57 13.33
CA LEU A 17 25.92 -5.40 14.35
C LEU A 17 25.48 -5.88 15.74
N MET A 18 24.22 -5.66 16.12
CA MET A 18 23.65 -6.13 17.39
C MET A 18 23.45 -7.64 17.42
N GLN A 19 23.06 -8.27 16.30
CA GLN A 19 22.95 -9.73 16.19
C GLN A 19 24.33 -10.40 16.33
N HIS A 20 25.37 -9.83 15.74
CA HIS A 20 26.74 -10.34 15.83
C HIS A 20 27.40 -10.12 17.20
N GLN A 21 26.89 -9.20 18.02
CA GLN A 21 27.36 -8.92 19.40
C GLN A 21 26.48 -9.55 20.50
N SER A 22 25.64 -10.54 20.20
CA SER A 22 24.82 -11.21 21.22
C SER A 22 25.62 -12.21 22.09
N MET A 23 26.55 -11.70 22.89
CA MET A 23 26.90 -12.32 24.16
C MET A 23 26.80 -11.30 25.29
N LEU A 24 25.91 -11.63 26.23
CA LEU A 24 25.83 -11.17 27.62
C LEU A 24 25.19 -9.79 27.86
N LYS A 25 23.87 -9.86 28.14
CA LYS A 25 23.09 -8.95 29.01
C LYS A 25 22.72 -7.58 28.43
N HIS A 26 21.71 -7.50 27.55
CA HIS A 26 20.95 -6.26 27.34
C HIS A 26 19.52 -6.45 26.75
N ASP A 27 18.77 -7.42 27.28
CA ASP A 27 17.48 -7.84 26.72
C ASP A 27 16.37 -6.78 26.82
N VAL A 28 16.34 -6.01 27.92
CA VAL A 28 15.26 -5.02 28.17
C VAL A 28 15.46 -3.72 27.40
N ALA A 29 16.68 -3.19 27.37
CA ALA A 29 16.99 -1.95 26.65
C ALA A 29 16.93 -2.13 25.13
N ALA A 30 17.32 -3.31 24.61
CA ALA A 30 17.12 -3.67 23.20
C ALA A 30 15.63 -3.67 22.83
N SER A 31 14.77 -4.27 23.68
CA SER A 31 13.33 -4.29 23.43
C SER A 31 12.66 -2.91 23.47
N LEU A 32 13.14 -2.00 24.33
CA LEU A 32 12.63 -0.63 24.45
C LEU A 32 13.06 0.26 23.28
N LEU A 33 14.34 0.16 22.87
CA LEU A 33 14.84 0.82 21.67
C LEU A 33 14.10 0.33 20.41
N GLN A 34 13.88 -0.99 20.30
CA GLN A 34 13.13 -1.57 19.20
C GLN A 34 11.70 -1.01 19.11
N ARG A 35 10.98 -0.93 20.24
CA ARG A 35 9.63 -0.34 20.30
C ARG A 35 9.59 1.15 19.99
N GLN A 36 10.59 1.92 20.43
CA GLN A 36 10.70 3.34 20.11
C GLN A 36 10.98 3.54 18.62
N HIS A 37 11.81 2.68 18.03
CA HIS A 37 12.10 2.70 16.60
C HIS A 37 10.87 2.33 15.75
N ASP A 38 10.07 1.35 16.19
CA ASP A 38 8.83 0.96 15.52
C ASP A 38 7.78 2.09 15.56
N ALA A 39 7.73 2.86 16.66
CA ALA A 39 6.84 4.01 16.79
C ALA A 39 7.26 5.19 15.90
N GLU A 40 8.56 5.47 15.77
CA GLU A 40 9.08 6.46 14.83
C GLU A 40 8.85 6.06 13.38
N LEU A 41 9.02 4.78 13.05
CA LEU A 41 8.70 4.24 11.72
C LEU A 41 7.21 4.38 11.41
N SER A 42 6.34 4.05 12.36
CA SER A 42 4.89 4.22 12.19
C SER A 42 4.50 5.67 11.95
N SER A 43 5.14 6.62 12.66
CA SER A 43 4.91 8.06 12.48
C SER A 43 5.43 8.58 11.14
N LEU A 44 6.60 8.11 10.69
CA LEU A 44 7.12 8.45 9.37
C LEU A 44 6.27 7.85 8.24
N ILE A 45 5.84 6.60 8.37
CA ILE A 45 4.95 5.95 7.39
C ILE A 45 3.64 6.72 7.27
N ALA A 46 3.05 7.17 8.38
CA ALA A 46 1.84 7.97 8.38
C ALA A 46 2.01 9.32 7.63
N GLN A 47 3.22 9.87 7.58
CA GLN A 47 3.55 11.13 6.89
C GLN A 47 4.10 10.93 5.47
N THR A 48 4.37 9.68 5.08
CA THR A 48 4.97 9.34 3.78
C THR A 48 3.86 9.14 2.76
N THR A 49 4.06 9.64 1.53
CA THR A 49 3.03 9.47 0.49
C THR A 49 2.97 8.03 -0.01
N VAL A 50 1.83 7.63 -0.57
CA VAL A 50 1.60 6.29 -1.13
C VAL A 50 2.67 5.92 -2.17
N GLU A 51 3.05 6.88 -3.01
CA GLU A 51 4.05 6.70 -4.07
C GLU A 51 5.43 6.43 -3.48
N GLN A 52 5.78 7.10 -2.38
CA GLN A 52 7.06 6.91 -1.70
C GLN A 52 7.11 5.55 -1.01
N LEU A 53 6.00 5.10 -0.39
CA LEU A 53 5.90 3.76 0.19
C LEU A 53 6.04 2.67 -0.89
N ALA A 54 5.34 2.81 -2.01
CA ALA A 54 5.47 1.89 -3.14
C ALA A 54 6.91 1.85 -3.68
N GLN A 55 7.56 3.00 -3.85
CA GLN A 55 8.95 3.06 -4.30
C GLN A 55 9.91 2.37 -3.32
N CYS A 56 9.69 2.51 -2.01
CA CYS A 56 10.48 1.81 -1.01
C CYS A 56 10.30 0.30 -1.09
N LEU A 57 9.07 -0.19 -1.22
CA LEU A 57 8.78 -1.62 -1.38
C LEU A 57 9.39 -2.22 -2.65
N ILE A 58 9.54 -1.44 -3.72
CA ILE A 58 10.22 -1.88 -4.96
C ILE A 58 11.74 -1.97 -4.79
N THR A 59 12.31 -1.06 -4.00
CA THR A 59 13.77 -0.88 -3.87
C THR A 59 14.38 -1.79 -2.80
N LEU A 60 13.61 -2.11 -1.76
CA LEU A 60 14.04 -2.96 -0.65
C LEU A 60 14.13 -4.44 -1.06
N ASP A 61 14.94 -5.19 -0.32
CA ASP A 61 14.96 -6.64 -0.38
C ASP A 61 13.67 -7.25 0.21
N ALA A 62 13.29 -8.44 -0.26
CA ALA A 62 12.02 -9.08 0.09
C ALA A 62 11.72 -9.11 1.62
N PRO A 63 12.64 -9.50 2.52
CA PRO A 63 12.33 -9.56 3.95
C PRO A 63 12.23 -8.16 4.60
N SER A 64 12.87 -7.14 4.05
CA SER A 64 12.71 -5.75 4.53
C SER A 64 11.42 -5.13 4.00
N ALA A 65 11.06 -5.41 2.74
CA ALA A 65 9.80 -4.99 2.15
C ALA A 65 8.60 -5.61 2.87
N GLN A 66 8.66 -6.89 3.24
CA GLN A 66 7.61 -7.53 4.04
C GLN A 66 7.44 -6.88 5.43
N ARG A 67 8.55 -6.51 6.08
CA ARG A 67 8.49 -5.79 7.36
C ARG A 67 7.86 -4.41 7.20
N LEU A 68 8.27 -3.65 6.18
CA LEU A 68 7.65 -2.36 5.88
C LEU A 68 6.14 -2.51 5.61
N TRP A 69 5.75 -3.53 4.85
CA TRP A 69 4.35 -3.81 4.55
C TRP A 69 3.48 -4.01 5.80
N HIS A 70 3.97 -4.76 6.79
CA HIS A 70 3.25 -4.97 8.06
C HIS A 70 3.08 -3.70 8.91
N LEU A 71 3.86 -2.66 8.63
CA LEU A 71 3.78 -1.37 9.32
C LEU A 71 2.87 -0.37 8.59
N ILE A 72 2.43 -0.66 7.35
CA ILE A 72 1.55 0.23 6.58
C ILE A 72 0.12 0.11 7.11
N PRO A 73 -0.55 1.23 7.48
CA PRO A 73 -1.94 1.21 7.89
C PRO A 73 -2.86 0.70 6.77
N ASN A 74 -3.91 -0.04 7.13
CA ASN A 74 -4.87 -0.61 6.17
C ASN A 74 -5.49 0.45 5.23
N GLU A 75 -5.72 1.67 5.72
CA GLU A 75 -6.25 2.79 4.94
C GLU A 75 -5.37 3.16 3.74
N GLN A 76 -4.05 3.00 3.87
CA GLN A 76 -3.08 3.30 2.82
C GLN A 76 -2.66 2.04 2.04
N ALA A 77 -2.72 0.86 2.67
CA ALA A 77 -2.28 -0.40 2.10
C ALA A 77 -2.89 -0.64 0.71
N ASN A 78 -4.21 -0.47 0.56
CA ASN A 78 -4.88 -0.67 -0.72
C ASN A 78 -4.38 0.30 -1.82
N ARG A 79 -4.13 1.56 -1.48
CA ARG A 79 -3.56 2.55 -2.41
C ARG A 79 -2.12 2.21 -2.80
N VAL A 80 -1.34 1.67 -1.87
CA VAL A 80 0.03 1.22 -2.13
C VAL A 80 0.02 0.02 -3.07
N LEU A 81 -0.91 -0.94 -2.90
CA LEU A 81 -1.06 -2.08 -3.82
C LEU A 81 -1.33 -1.63 -5.26
N TRP A 82 -2.16 -0.60 -5.46
CA TRP A 82 -2.41 -0.01 -6.78
C TRP A 82 -1.17 0.62 -7.41
N SER A 83 -0.24 1.10 -6.59
CA SER A 83 1.01 1.72 -7.03
C SER A 83 2.16 0.71 -7.22
N LEU A 84 1.96 -0.55 -6.80
CA LEU A 84 2.98 -1.59 -6.88
C LEU A 84 2.85 -2.43 -8.17
N PRO A 85 3.98 -2.69 -8.86
CA PRO A 85 4.02 -3.66 -9.95
C PRO A 85 3.52 -5.03 -9.48
N GLU A 86 2.77 -5.72 -10.34
CA GLU A 86 2.24 -7.06 -10.05
C GLU A 86 3.36 -8.05 -9.70
N THR A 87 4.47 -8.02 -10.45
CA THR A 87 5.65 -8.87 -10.18
C THR A 87 6.15 -8.73 -8.75
N ARG A 88 6.25 -7.50 -8.24
CA ARG A 88 6.66 -7.24 -6.85
C ARG A 88 5.60 -7.66 -5.83
N ARG A 89 4.31 -7.50 -6.13
CA ARG A 89 3.24 -8.01 -5.25
C ARG A 89 3.31 -9.52 -5.13
N MET A 90 3.53 -10.23 -6.24
CA MET A 90 3.69 -11.68 -6.26
C MET A 90 4.94 -12.13 -5.48
N GLU A 91 6.10 -11.49 -5.69
CA GLU A 91 7.32 -11.81 -4.95
C GLU A 91 7.17 -11.65 -3.44
N LEU A 92 6.37 -10.67 -3.01
CA LEU A 92 6.11 -10.38 -1.60
C LEU A 92 4.91 -11.17 -1.03
N ASN A 93 4.22 -11.97 -1.85
CA ASN A 93 2.95 -12.64 -1.52
C ASN A 93 1.88 -11.68 -0.98
N LEU A 94 1.72 -10.53 -1.64
CA LEU A 94 0.70 -9.53 -1.29
C LEU A 94 -0.58 -9.76 -2.08
N ASP A 95 -1.70 -9.38 -1.47
CA ASP A 95 -3.01 -9.44 -2.10
C ASP A 95 -3.11 -8.53 -3.34
N SER A 96 -4.11 -8.80 -4.17
CA SER A 96 -4.47 -7.88 -5.24
C SER A 96 -5.16 -6.65 -4.69
N PRO A 97 -4.90 -5.45 -5.26
CA PRO A 97 -5.60 -4.26 -4.84
C PRO A 97 -7.10 -4.43 -5.05
N ALA A 98 -7.88 -4.02 -4.05
CA ALA A 98 -9.33 -4.00 -4.14
C ALA A 98 -9.79 -2.67 -4.75
N VAL A 99 -10.82 -2.72 -5.59
CA VAL A 99 -11.54 -1.51 -6.02
C VAL A 99 -12.50 -1.12 -4.91
N ASP A 100 -12.42 0.13 -4.47
CA ASP A 100 -13.40 0.67 -3.54
C ASP A 100 -14.67 1.08 -4.30
N ARG A 101 -15.65 0.18 -4.33
CA ARG A 101 -16.92 0.39 -5.05
C ARG A 101 -17.72 1.59 -4.53
N GLN A 102 -17.49 2.05 -3.30
CA GLN A 102 -18.16 3.26 -2.78
C GLN A 102 -17.64 4.53 -3.45
N ARG A 103 -16.48 4.45 -4.10
CA ARG A 103 -15.81 5.56 -4.80
C ARG A 103 -15.95 5.49 -6.31
N VAL A 104 -16.68 4.49 -6.81
CA VAL A 104 -17.02 4.30 -8.21
C VAL A 104 -18.50 4.56 -8.39
N GLN A 105 -18.85 5.51 -9.26
CA GLN A 105 -20.24 5.78 -9.62
C GLN A 105 -20.44 5.53 -11.11
N CYS A 106 -21.31 4.59 -11.45
CA CYS A 106 -21.67 4.28 -12.82
C CYS A 106 -22.97 4.97 -13.23
N TYR A 107 -23.07 5.33 -14.51
CA TYR A 107 -24.26 5.92 -15.11
C TYR A 107 -24.62 5.24 -16.43
N GLU A 108 -25.91 5.06 -16.65
CA GLU A 108 -26.47 4.59 -17.92
C GLU A 108 -27.32 5.68 -18.58
N LEU A 109 -27.37 5.65 -19.92
CA LEU A 109 -28.24 6.54 -20.68
C LEU A 109 -29.60 5.88 -20.91
N VAL A 110 -30.61 6.29 -20.14
CA VAL A 110 -31.99 5.82 -20.30
C VAL A 110 -32.83 6.96 -20.85
N GLN A 111 -33.36 6.78 -22.06
CA GLN A 111 -34.22 7.77 -22.73
C GLN A 111 -33.60 9.19 -22.77
N GLY A 112 -32.28 9.26 -23.02
CA GLY A 112 -31.55 10.53 -23.12
C GLY A 112 -31.22 11.19 -21.78
N ARG A 113 -31.44 10.51 -20.65
CA ARG A 113 -31.03 10.96 -19.31
C ARG A 113 -30.00 10.01 -18.72
N LEU A 114 -28.97 10.58 -18.09
CA LEU A 114 -28.03 9.80 -17.30
C LEU A 114 -28.71 9.41 -15.98
N ILE A 115 -28.77 8.10 -15.72
CA ILE A 115 -29.31 7.53 -14.49
C ILE A 115 -28.17 6.82 -13.78
N ALA A 116 -27.99 7.12 -12.50
CA ALA A 116 -27.01 6.46 -11.65
C ALA A 116 -27.38 4.98 -11.47
N VAL A 117 -26.43 4.10 -11.71
CA VAL A 117 -26.55 2.66 -11.45
C VAL A 117 -26.01 2.37 -10.06
N ASN A 118 -26.81 1.72 -9.22
CA ASN A 118 -26.33 1.21 -7.94
C ASN A 118 -25.46 -0.02 -8.19
N LEU A 119 -24.16 0.13 -7.99
CA LEU A 119 -23.23 -0.99 -7.89
C LEU A 119 -23.42 -1.68 -6.53
N GLU A 120 -24.54 -2.38 -6.34
CA GLU A 120 -24.74 -3.16 -5.10
C GLU A 120 -23.66 -4.27 -4.97
N ASN A 121 -23.44 -4.72 -3.74
CA ASN A 121 -22.47 -5.75 -3.38
C ASN A 121 -22.68 -7.03 -4.21
N GLY A 122 -21.89 -7.18 -5.28
CA GLY A 122 -21.90 -8.38 -6.14
C GLY A 122 -22.28 -8.15 -7.59
N ALA A 123 -22.83 -6.98 -7.96
CA ALA A 123 -23.00 -6.66 -9.39
C ALA A 123 -21.61 -6.61 -10.06
N PRO A 124 -21.39 -7.29 -11.19
CA PRO A 124 -20.15 -7.16 -11.93
C PRO A 124 -20.01 -5.70 -12.39
N LEU A 125 -18.81 -5.12 -12.25
CA LEU A 125 -18.50 -3.82 -12.85
C LEU A 125 -18.76 -3.82 -14.37
N ASP A 126 -18.71 -5.01 -14.98
CA ASP A 126 -18.92 -5.27 -16.40
C ASP A 126 -20.41 -5.29 -16.83
N SER A 127 -21.36 -5.19 -15.90
CA SER A 127 -22.79 -5.22 -16.26
C SER A 127 -23.65 -4.39 -15.31
N PRO A 128 -24.34 -3.35 -15.82
CA PRO A 128 -24.39 -2.91 -17.21
C PRO A 128 -23.13 -2.17 -17.70
N THR A 129 -22.86 -2.15 -19.01
CA THR A 129 -21.80 -1.33 -19.64
C THR A 129 -22.14 0.15 -19.43
N PRO A 130 -21.51 0.83 -18.47
CA PRO A 130 -21.88 2.20 -18.14
C PRO A 130 -21.48 3.12 -19.28
N VAL A 131 -22.32 4.12 -19.55
CA VAL A 131 -22.00 5.19 -20.53
C VAL A 131 -20.98 6.17 -19.93
N TRP A 132 -20.97 6.30 -18.61
CA TRP A 132 -20.01 7.10 -17.87
C TRP A 132 -19.71 6.46 -16.52
N VAL A 133 -18.42 6.34 -16.19
CA VAL A 133 -17.91 6.01 -14.86
C VAL A 133 -17.22 7.23 -14.25
N ASP A 134 -17.63 7.59 -13.05
CA ASP A 134 -16.98 8.60 -12.22
C ASP A 134 -16.18 7.92 -11.09
N LEU A 135 -14.98 8.43 -10.82
CA LEU A 135 -14.02 7.86 -9.88
C LEU A 135 -13.53 8.93 -8.91
N MET A 136 -13.86 8.77 -7.63
CA MET A 136 -13.54 9.75 -6.59
C MET A 136 -12.17 9.50 -5.98
N ASP A 137 -11.21 10.43 -6.18
CA ASP A 137 -9.83 10.37 -5.61
C ASP A 137 -9.04 9.10 -6.03
N ALA A 138 -9.38 8.52 -7.17
CA ALA A 138 -8.79 7.26 -7.62
C ALA A 138 -7.30 7.38 -7.93
N THR A 139 -6.55 6.34 -7.59
CA THR A 139 -5.13 6.23 -7.94
C THR A 139 -4.96 6.00 -9.44
N PRO A 140 -3.79 6.31 -10.04
CA PRO A 140 -3.54 6.01 -11.45
C PRO A 140 -3.69 4.52 -11.80
N GLY A 141 -3.33 3.62 -10.89
CA GLY A 141 -3.50 2.17 -11.07
C GLY A 141 -4.97 1.75 -11.08
N GLU A 142 -5.76 2.32 -10.18
CA GLU A 142 -7.21 2.07 -10.10
C GLU A 142 -7.94 2.57 -11.35
N ARG A 143 -7.59 3.75 -11.87
CA ARG A 143 -8.17 4.26 -13.14
C ARG A 143 -7.89 3.32 -14.30
N ARG A 144 -6.63 2.89 -14.46
CA ARG A 144 -6.24 1.97 -15.53
C ARG A 144 -7.03 0.66 -15.46
N TYR A 145 -7.21 0.11 -14.26
CA TYR A 145 -7.97 -1.13 -14.06
C TYR A 145 -9.45 -1.02 -14.48
N ILE A 146 -10.04 0.15 -14.30
CA ILE A 146 -11.42 0.44 -14.72
C ILE A 146 -11.49 0.74 -16.22
N GLU A 147 -10.50 1.43 -16.80
CA GLU A 147 -10.43 1.73 -18.24
C GLU A 147 -10.21 0.48 -19.11
N GLU A 148 -9.54 -0.55 -18.58
CA GLU A 148 -9.26 -1.81 -19.29
C GLU A 148 -10.47 -2.79 -19.33
N ARG A 149 -11.62 -2.41 -18.75
CA ARG A 149 -12.86 -3.20 -18.73
C ARG A 149 -13.95 -2.57 -19.59
#